data_AF-A0A5M8NXW7-F1
#
_entry.id   AF-A0A5M8NXW7-F1
#
_cell.length_a   1.000
_cell.length_b   1.000
_cell.length_c   1.000
_cell.angle_alpha   90.00
_cell.angle_beta   90.00
_cell.angle_gamma   90.00
#
_symmetry.space_group_name_H-M   'P 1'
#
loop_
_entity.id
_entity.type
_entity.pdbx_description
1 polymer ?
#
loop_
_entity_poly.entity_id
_entity_poly.type
_entity_poly.pdbx_seq_one_letter_code
_entity_poly.pdbx_strand_id
1 'polypeptide(L)'
;MNTSAIQKAIDVCAKKGGGRVELKPGIYLTGALYLKSNVELHIGKEVTLKAVNRVEDFPDRATRVAGIEMVWPAAIINVINQENVAITGEGVIDGDGKYLWDKYWAMRKDYDEQGLRWIVDYDCKQVRSLLVSESTNVTVSDLTFL
;
A
#
# COMPACT_ATOMS: atom_id res chain seq x y z
N MET A 1 16.19 3.29 -1.33
CA MET A 1 14.77 3.26 -0.92
C MET A 1 14.18 4.65 -1.13
N ASN A 2 13.02 4.74 -1.78
CA ASN A 2 12.48 6.00 -2.32
C ASN A 2 11.36 6.61 -1.46
N THR A 3 10.94 5.92 -0.40
CA THR A 3 9.79 6.31 0.44
C THR A 3 9.87 7.75 0.94
N SER A 4 10.99 8.15 1.54
CA SER A 4 11.16 9.52 2.05
C SER A 4 11.07 10.58 0.95
N ALA A 5 11.64 10.31 -0.23
CA ALA A 5 11.62 11.24 -1.36
C ALA A 5 10.20 11.41 -1.93
N ILE A 6 9.49 10.30 -2.14
CA ILE A 6 8.12 10.29 -2.67
C ILE A 6 7.16 10.93 -1.64
N GLN A 7 7.27 10.55 -0.37
CA GLN A 7 6.45 11.13 0.70
C GLN A 7 6.67 12.64 0.82
N LYS A 8 7.92 13.11 0.72
CA LYS A 8 8.22 14.54 0.72
C LYS A 8 7.58 15.27 -0.46
N ALA A 9 7.53 14.66 -1.64
CA ALA A 9 6.87 15.25 -2.80
C ALA A 9 5.35 15.37 -2.58
N ILE A 10 4.71 14.33 -2.04
CA ILE A 10 3.30 14.32 -1.63
C ILE A 10 3.02 15.42 -0.61
N ASP A 11 3.81 15.49 0.46
CA ASP A 11 3.61 16.46 1.53
C ASP A 11 3.78 17.90 1.05
N VAL A 12 4.76 18.16 0.17
CA VAL A 12 4.96 19.49 -0.43
C VAL A 12 3.81 19.85 -1.38
N CYS A 13 3.31 18.90 -2.17
CA CYS A 13 2.17 19.11 -3.05
C CYS A 13 0.92 19.47 -2.24
N ALA A 14 0.62 18.71 -1.19
CA ALA A 14 -0.50 18.96 -0.29
C ALA A 14 -0.40 20.34 0.38
N LYS A 15 0.78 20.70 0.88
CA LYS A 15 1.03 22.02 1.53
C LYS A 15 0.82 23.20 0.58
N LYS A 16 0.91 22.98 -0.74
CA LYS A 16 0.65 24.00 -1.77
C LYS A 16 -0.83 24.07 -2.19
N GLY A 17 -1.71 23.33 -1.53
CA GLY A 17 -3.14 23.28 -1.85
C GLY A 17 -3.56 22.09 -2.71
N GLY A 18 -2.64 21.17 -3.02
CA GLY A 18 -2.89 20.00 -3.86
C GLY A 18 -2.24 20.08 -5.23
N GLY A 19 -2.61 19.14 -6.09
CA GLY A 19 -2.07 18.97 -7.44
C GLY A 19 -1.54 17.56 -7.68
N ARG A 20 -0.73 17.43 -8.73
CA ARG A 20 -0.20 16.14 -9.21
C ARG A 20 1.25 15.95 -8.78
N VAL A 21 1.54 14.80 -8.17
CA VAL A 21 2.88 14.24 -7.98
C VAL A 21 3.11 13.19 -9.05
N GLU A 22 4.12 13.38 -9.88
CA GLU A 22 4.46 12.48 -10.98
C GLU A 22 5.87 11.91 -10.78
N LEU A 23 6.03 10.63 -11.13
CA LEU A 23 7.29 9.91 -11.10
C LEU A 23 7.83 9.78 -12.53
N LYS A 24 9.15 9.97 -12.70
CA LYS A 24 9.80 9.67 -13.98
C LYS A 24 9.80 8.15 -14.23
N PRO A 25 9.85 7.67 -15.49
CA PRO A 25 9.99 6.25 -15.79
C PRO A 25 11.09 5.58 -14.95
N GLY A 26 10.80 4.39 -14.41
CA GLY A 26 11.72 3.65 -13.55
C GLY A 26 11.04 2.84 -12.45
N ILE A 27 11.87 2.07 -11.73
CA ILE A 27 11.43 1.22 -10.61
C ILE A 27 11.74 1.91 -9.29
N TYR A 28 10.71 2.13 -8.48
CA TYR A 28 10.78 2.82 -7.21
C TYR A 28 10.49 1.87 -6.06
N LEU A 29 11.54 1.44 -5.37
CA LEU A 29 11.43 0.64 -4.15
C LEU A 29 10.92 1.49 -2.97
N THR A 30 9.80 1.12 -2.35
CA THR A 30 9.16 1.88 -1.26
C THR A 30 8.52 1.01 -0.18
N GLY A 31 8.54 1.50 1.07
CA GLY A 31 7.57 1.14 2.11
C GLY A 31 6.27 1.96 1.99
N ALA A 32 5.60 2.18 3.11
CA ALA A 32 4.30 2.86 3.15
C ALA A 32 4.35 4.35 2.71
N LEU A 33 3.49 4.71 1.76
CA LEU A 33 3.19 6.08 1.36
C LEU A 33 1.80 6.49 1.86
N TYR A 34 1.68 7.76 2.26
CA TYR A 34 0.45 8.33 2.79
C TYR A 34 0.03 9.52 1.93
N LEU A 35 -1.04 9.34 1.15
CA LEU A 35 -1.62 10.42 0.35
C LEU A 35 -2.37 11.40 1.23
N LYS A 36 -2.55 12.61 0.70
CA LYS A 36 -3.13 13.76 1.38
C LYS A 36 -4.25 14.35 0.54
N SER A 37 -5.19 15.05 1.16
CA SER A 37 -6.29 15.68 0.45
C SER A 37 -5.82 16.56 -0.72
N ASN A 38 -6.58 16.54 -1.81
CA ASN A 38 -6.31 17.27 -3.06
C ASN A 38 -5.04 16.85 -3.80
N VAL A 39 -4.41 15.72 -3.44
CA VAL A 39 -3.22 15.20 -4.13
C VAL A 39 -3.59 14.05 -5.08
N GLU A 40 -3.12 14.16 -6.31
CA GLU A 40 -3.03 13.07 -7.27
C GLU A 40 -1.61 12.48 -7.26
N LEU A 41 -1.47 11.19 -6.97
CA LEU A 41 -0.25 10.45 -7.27
C LEU A 41 -0.39 9.79 -8.65
N HIS A 42 0.30 10.35 -9.64
CA HIS A 42 0.30 9.84 -11.01
C HIS A 42 1.47 8.87 -11.20
N ILE A 43 1.16 7.58 -11.31
CA ILE A 43 2.09 6.50 -11.60
C ILE A 43 1.99 6.23 -13.10
N GLY A 44 2.74 7.01 -13.88
CA GLY A 44 2.67 6.97 -15.34
C GLY A 44 3.24 5.69 -15.95
N LYS A 45 3.11 5.56 -17.27
CA LYS A 45 3.70 4.46 -18.04
C LYS A 45 5.19 4.28 -17.72
N GLU A 46 5.64 3.01 -17.68
CA GLU A 46 7.02 2.62 -17.37
C GLU A 46 7.48 2.97 -15.94
N VAL A 47 6.56 3.38 -15.06
CA VAL A 47 6.80 3.52 -13.62
C VAL A 47 6.33 2.25 -12.91
N THR A 48 7.19 1.68 -12.08
CA THR A 48 6.82 0.62 -11.13
C THR A 48 7.08 1.08 -9.71
N LEU A 49 6.03 1.20 -8.91
CA LEU A 49 6.12 1.37 -7.46
C LEU A 49 6.20 -0.02 -6.83
N LYS A 50 7.39 -0.43 -6.40
CA LYS A 50 7.63 -1.78 -5.86
C LYS A 50 7.76 -1.74 -4.33
N ALA A 51 7.02 -2.61 -3.64
CA ALA A 51 7.15 -2.77 -2.19
C ALA A 51 8.56 -3.25 -1.80
N VAL A 52 9.06 -2.77 -0.67
CA VAL A 52 10.20 -3.40 0.00
C VAL A 52 9.79 -4.76 0.56
N ASN A 53 10.71 -5.72 0.50
CA ASN A 53 10.52 -7.08 1.02
C ASN A 53 10.77 -7.19 2.53
N ARG A 54 10.30 -6.20 3.30
CA ARG A 54 10.45 -6.12 4.75
C ARG A 54 9.19 -5.53 5.34
N VAL A 55 8.48 -6.31 6.16
CA VAL A 55 7.20 -5.90 6.73
C VAL A 55 7.37 -4.73 7.71
N GLU A 56 8.56 -4.58 8.29
CA GLU A 56 8.91 -3.55 9.28
C GLU A 56 8.93 -2.14 8.68
N ASP A 57 9.09 -2.02 7.36
CA ASP A 57 8.98 -0.75 6.62
C ASP A 57 7.50 -0.34 6.38
N PHE A 58 6.55 -1.14 6.87
CA PHE A 58 5.11 -0.88 6.85
C PHE A 58 4.59 -0.80 8.29
N PRO A 59 4.60 0.41 8.89
CA PRO A 59 4.21 0.59 10.28
C PRO A 59 2.82 -0.01 10.57
N ASP A 60 2.74 -0.71 11.70
CA ASP A 60 1.49 -1.25 12.22
C ASP A 60 0.48 -0.13 12.52
N ARG A 61 -0.79 -0.40 12.22
CA ARG A 61 -1.87 0.56 12.41
C ARG A 61 -3.20 -0.15 12.63
N ALA A 62 -4.10 0.52 13.36
CA ALA A 62 -5.48 0.08 13.46
C ALA A 62 -6.13 0.09 12.07
N THR A 63 -6.76 -1.02 11.71
CA THR A 63 -7.41 -1.23 10.42
C THR A 63 -8.41 -2.39 10.53
N ARG A 64 -8.98 -2.79 9.40
CA ARG A 64 -9.77 -4.01 9.28
C ARG A 64 -9.13 -5.00 8.32
N VAL A 65 -9.10 -6.27 8.69
CA VAL A 65 -8.66 -7.40 7.86
C VAL A 65 -9.76 -8.44 7.88
N ALA A 66 -10.26 -8.83 6.70
CA ALA A 66 -11.38 -9.76 6.56
C ALA A 66 -12.61 -9.44 7.45
N GLY A 67 -12.87 -8.15 7.69
CA GLY A 67 -13.99 -7.68 8.51
C GLY A 67 -13.70 -7.53 10.01
N ILE A 68 -12.51 -7.92 10.49
CA ILE A 68 -12.13 -7.83 11.90
C ILE A 68 -11.25 -6.60 12.14
N GLU A 69 -11.59 -5.80 13.15
CA GLU A 69 -10.75 -4.69 13.61
C GLU A 69 -9.52 -5.19 14.34
N MET A 70 -8.33 -4.80 13.86
CA MET A 70 -7.07 -5.24 14.44
C MET A 70 -5.91 -4.31 14.06
N VAL A 71 -4.74 -4.59 14.65
CA VAL A 71 -3.48 -3.96 14.27
C VAL A 71 -2.85 -4.76 13.13
N TRP A 72 -2.57 -4.09 12.01
CA TRP A 72 -1.98 -4.70 10.82
C TRP A 72 -1.00 -3.74 10.14
N PRO A 73 -0.04 -4.24 9.35
CA PRO A 73 0.83 -3.39 8.56
C PRO A 73 0.07 -2.43 7.64
N ALA A 74 0.63 -1.24 7.48
CA ALA A 74 0.20 -0.29 6.47
C ALA A 74 0.28 -0.88 5.04
N ALA A 75 -0.50 -0.30 4.13
CA ALA A 75 -0.40 -0.63 2.71
C ALA A 75 0.79 0.08 2.06
N ILE A 76 1.09 -0.25 0.80
CA ILE A 76 2.05 0.51 -0.02
C ILE A 76 1.53 1.94 -0.22
N ILE A 77 0.26 2.10 -0.58
CA ILE A 77 -0.41 3.40 -0.69
C ILE A 77 -1.55 3.45 0.32
N ASN A 78 -1.59 4.51 1.14
CA ASN A 78 -2.58 4.70 2.19
C ASN A 78 -3.31 6.03 1.98
N VAL A 79 -4.64 5.98 1.89
CA VAL A 79 -5.55 7.13 1.87
C VAL A 79 -6.44 7.01 3.11
N ILE A 80 -6.20 7.84 4.11
CA ILE A 80 -6.81 7.70 5.44
C ILE A 80 -7.30 9.05 5.91
N ASN A 81 -8.60 9.20 6.17
CA ASN A 81 -9.18 10.47 6.58
C ASN A 81 -8.77 11.62 5.62
N GLN A 82 -8.85 11.37 4.31
CA GLN A 82 -8.53 12.33 3.25
C GLN A 82 -9.72 12.53 2.31
N GLU A 83 -9.67 13.61 1.54
CA GLU A 83 -10.71 13.98 0.57
C GLU A 83 -10.09 14.42 -0.76
N ASN A 84 -10.74 14.11 -1.88
CA ASN A 84 -10.29 14.49 -3.24
C ASN A 84 -8.88 13.96 -3.55
N VAL A 85 -8.69 12.65 -3.42
CA VAL A 85 -7.41 11.99 -3.67
C VAL A 85 -7.49 11.18 -4.96
N ALA A 86 -6.45 11.19 -5.77
CA ALA A 86 -6.40 10.38 -6.99
C ALA A 86 -5.11 9.56 -7.07
N ILE A 87 -5.23 8.34 -7.57
CA ILE A 87 -4.12 7.43 -7.87
C ILE A 87 -4.36 6.96 -9.31
N THR A 88 -3.57 7.45 -10.25
CA THR A 88 -3.87 7.35 -11.68
C THR A 88 -2.63 7.00 -12.50
N GLY A 89 -2.82 6.65 -13.77
CA GLY A 89 -1.75 6.43 -14.75
C GLY A 89 -1.58 4.96 -15.12
N GLU A 90 -0.77 4.68 -16.14
CA GLU A 90 -0.61 3.34 -16.73
C GLU A 90 0.57 2.55 -16.14
N GLY A 91 1.02 2.93 -14.96
CA GLY A 91 2.12 2.28 -14.25
C GLY A 91 1.68 1.08 -13.42
N VAL A 92 2.63 0.57 -12.65
CA VAL A 92 2.49 -0.68 -11.88
C VAL A 92 2.69 -0.41 -10.39
N ILE A 93 1.81 -0.97 -9.57
CA ILE A 93 2.01 -1.13 -8.13
C ILE A 93 2.32 -2.61 -7.89
N ASP A 94 3.58 -2.92 -7.58
CA ASP A 94 4.09 -4.28 -7.38
C ASP A 94 4.28 -4.53 -5.88
N GLY A 95 3.49 -5.43 -5.30
CA GLY A 95 3.54 -5.74 -3.87
C GLY A 95 4.72 -6.60 -3.42
N ASP A 96 5.53 -7.09 -4.36
CA ASP A 96 6.63 -8.04 -4.12
C ASP A 96 6.24 -9.19 -3.18
N GLY A 97 4.97 -9.63 -3.26
CA GLY A 97 4.32 -10.40 -2.20
C GLY A 97 4.77 -11.85 -2.07
N LYS A 98 5.67 -12.33 -2.94
CA LYS A 98 6.06 -13.75 -2.97
C LYS A 98 6.61 -14.21 -1.61
N TYR A 99 7.45 -13.42 -0.96
CA TYR A 99 8.03 -13.80 0.32
C TYR A 99 6.96 -13.92 1.43
N LEU A 100 5.91 -13.09 1.39
CA LEU A 100 4.78 -13.16 2.31
C LEU A 100 3.89 -14.37 2.01
N TRP A 101 3.67 -14.69 0.74
CA TRP A 101 2.94 -15.89 0.35
C TRP A 101 3.68 -17.18 0.73
N ASP A 102 4.99 -17.23 0.52
CA ASP A 102 5.81 -18.38 0.95
C ASP A 102 5.72 -18.56 2.48
N LYS A 103 5.79 -17.45 3.24
CA LYS A 103 5.57 -17.45 4.70
C LYS A 103 4.16 -17.93 5.08
N TYR A 104 3.13 -17.42 4.41
CA TYR A 104 1.74 -17.82 4.63
C TYR A 104 1.55 -19.31 4.44
N TRP A 105 2.05 -19.87 3.33
CA TRP A 105 1.91 -21.30 3.02
C TRP A 105 2.73 -22.18 3.94
N ALA A 106 3.86 -21.71 4.47
CA ALA A 106 4.60 -22.40 5.51
C ALA A 106 3.79 -22.47 6.81
N MET A 107 3.32 -21.32 7.31
CA MET A 107 2.51 -21.25 8.55
C MET A 107 1.21 -22.06 8.41
N ARG A 108 0.54 -21.96 7.26
CA ARG A 108 -0.75 -22.61 7.04
C ARG A 108 -0.69 -24.12 7.22
N LYS A 109 0.43 -24.79 6.89
CA LYS A 109 0.58 -26.23 7.12
C LYS A 109 0.39 -26.57 8.60
N ASP A 110 1.10 -25.85 9.47
CA ASP A 110 1.04 -26.06 10.93
C ASP A 110 -0.35 -25.73 11.50
N TYR A 111 -1.00 -24.67 10.99
CA TYR A 111 -2.35 -24.29 11.39
C TYR A 111 -3.43 -25.27 10.90
N ASP A 112 -3.31 -25.79 9.67
CA ASP A 112 -4.25 -26.76 9.10
C ASP A 112 -4.21 -28.08 9.90
N GLU A 113 -3.03 -28.56 10.31
CA GLU A 113 -2.87 -29.75 11.17
C GLU A 113 -3.57 -29.63 12.52
N GLN A 114 -3.69 -28.40 13.04
CA GLN A 114 -4.36 -28.10 14.30
C GLN A 114 -5.87 -27.80 14.14
N GLY A 115 -6.40 -27.82 12.91
CA GLY A 115 -7.78 -27.40 12.63
C GLY A 115 -8.01 -25.89 12.79
N LEU A 116 -6.93 -25.09 12.78
CA LEU A 116 -6.91 -23.65 13.03
C LEU A 116 -6.63 -22.83 11.76
N ARG A 117 -6.92 -23.38 10.57
CA ARG A 117 -6.72 -22.73 9.26
C ARG A 117 -7.10 -21.26 9.25
N TRP A 118 -8.22 -20.90 9.87
CA TRP A 118 -8.78 -19.54 9.83
C TRP A 118 -7.91 -18.53 10.59
N ILE A 119 -7.11 -18.97 11.57
CA ILE A 119 -6.24 -18.07 12.37
C ILE A 119 -5.07 -17.56 11.55
N VAL A 120 -4.55 -18.35 10.60
CA VAL A 120 -3.36 -17.96 9.81
C VAL A 120 -3.57 -16.67 9.03
N ASP A 121 -4.82 -16.38 8.63
CA ASP A 121 -5.20 -15.17 7.91
C ASP A 121 -5.06 -13.90 8.80
N TYR A 122 -5.02 -14.06 10.13
CA TYR A 122 -4.89 -13.01 11.13
C TYR A 122 -3.54 -13.03 11.89
N ASP A 123 -2.72 -14.04 11.68
CA ASP A 123 -1.38 -14.15 12.27
C ASP A 123 -0.28 -13.85 11.23
N CYS A 124 -0.44 -14.35 10.01
CA CYS A 124 0.50 -14.09 8.92
C CYS A 124 0.27 -12.68 8.34
N LYS A 125 0.87 -11.67 8.98
CA LYS A 125 0.85 -10.27 8.52
C LYS A 125 1.22 -10.12 7.05
N GLN A 126 0.36 -9.46 6.27
CA GLN A 126 0.56 -9.17 4.85
C GLN A 126 0.52 -7.66 4.56
N VAL A 127 1.28 -7.21 3.57
CA VAL A 127 1.24 -5.84 3.06
C VAL A 127 0.23 -5.77 1.94
N ARG A 128 -0.71 -4.81 2.04
CA ARG A 128 -1.72 -4.55 1.01
C ARG A 128 -1.16 -3.55 -0.01
N SER A 129 -1.58 -3.62 -1.26
CA SER A 129 -1.17 -2.64 -2.27
C SER A 129 -1.78 -1.25 -2.03
N LEU A 130 -3.06 -1.21 -1.66
CA LEU A 130 -3.81 0.03 -1.40
C LEU A 130 -4.73 -0.13 -0.20
N LEU A 131 -4.81 0.90 0.65
CA LEU A 131 -5.82 1.04 1.69
C LEU A 131 -6.48 2.41 1.60
N VAL A 132 -7.81 2.41 1.43
CA VAL A 132 -8.67 3.59 1.54
C VAL A 132 -9.55 3.41 2.77
N SER A 133 -9.51 4.37 3.70
CA SER A 133 -10.26 4.33 4.95
C SER A 133 -10.75 5.73 5.33
N GLU A 134 -11.99 5.82 5.78
CA GLU A 134 -12.58 7.08 6.29
C GLU A 134 -12.36 8.26 5.32
N SER A 135 -12.38 8.02 4.01
CA SER A 135 -12.03 9.00 3.00
C SER A 135 -13.15 9.15 1.97
N THR A 136 -13.28 10.32 1.39
CA THR A 136 -14.31 10.66 0.40
C THR A 136 -13.68 11.10 -0.91
N ASN A 137 -14.38 10.86 -2.03
CA ASN A 137 -13.91 11.23 -3.37
C ASN A 137 -12.47 10.75 -3.67
N VAL A 138 -12.28 9.43 -3.63
CA VAL A 138 -11.00 8.78 -3.94
C VAL A 138 -11.09 8.10 -5.29
N THR A 139 -10.26 8.52 -6.24
CA THR A 139 -10.20 7.96 -7.59
C THR A 139 -9.00 7.02 -7.72
N VAL A 140 -9.25 5.83 -8.26
CA VAL A 140 -8.21 4.88 -8.67
C VAL A 140 -8.51 4.48 -10.11
N SER A 141 -7.61 4.77 -11.05
CA SER A 141 -7.85 4.46 -12.47
C SER A 141 -6.58 4.07 -13.22
N ASP A 142 -6.74 3.21 -14.22
CA ASP A 142 -5.75 2.86 -15.26
C ASP A 142 -4.46 2.17 -14.82
N LEU A 143 -4.36 1.79 -13.53
CA LEU A 143 -3.19 1.16 -12.93
C LEU A 143 -3.21 -0.36 -13.03
N THR A 144 -2.01 -0.95 -13.04
CA THR A 144 -1.81 -2.40 -12.84
C THR A 144 -1.37 -2.69 -11.41
N PHE A 145 -2.01 -3.67 -10.76
CA PHE A 145 -1.61 -4.19 -9.45
C PHE A 145 -1.02 -5.59 -9.62
N LEU A 146 0.21 -5.80 -9.13
CA LEU A 146 0.95 -7.07 -9.17
C LEU A 146 1.27 -7.60 -7.77
#